data_AF-A0A1C6AXU6-F1
#
_entry.id   AF-A0A1C6AXU6-F1
#
_cell.length_a   1.000
_cell.length_b   1.000
_cell.length_c   1.000
_cell.angle_alpha   90.00
_cell.angle_beta   90.00
_cell.angle_gamma   90.00
#
_symmetry.space_group_name_H-M   'P 1'
#
loop_
_entity.id
_entity.type
_entity.pdbx_description
1 polymer ?
#
loop_
_entity_poly.entity_id
_entity_poly.type
_entity_poly.pdbx_seq_one_letter_code
_entity_poly.pdbx_strand_id
1 'polypeptide(L)' 'MMLCPWCNQEMKQGFLQSSRSIIFSPEIAEGVVMALREGEVKLTKHFWSTPRAPAWHCAGCKRVVAEYGTEE' A
#
# COMPACT_ATOMS: atom_id res chain seq x y z
N MET A 1 1.39 16.57 -7.11
CA MET A 1 -0.08 16.50 -6.96
C MET A 1 -0.56 15.35 -7.83
N MET A 2 -1.33 14.42 -7.28
CA MET A 2 -1.85 13.25 -8.01
C MET A 2 -3.36 13.39 -8.21
N LEU A 3 -3.83 13.09 -9.42
CA LEU A 3 -5.26 12.98 -9.72
C LEU A 3 -5.70 11.53 -9.63
N CYS A 4 -6.90 11.31 -9.10
CA CYS A 4 -7.52 10.00 -9.02
C CYS A 4 -7.71 9.42 -10.43
N PRO A 5 -7.12 8.26 -10.75
CA PRO A 5 -7.20 7.70 -12.10
C PRO A 5 -8.62 7.23 -12.47
N TRP A 6 -9.56 7.23 -11.52
CA TRP A 6 -10.94 6.80 -11.74
C TRP A 6 -11.97 7.92 -11.82
N CYS A 7 -11.75 9.05 -11.16
CA CYS A 7 -12.72 10.17 -11.14
C CYS A 7 -12.09 11.53 -11.41
N ASN A 8 -10.79 11.59 -11.67
CA ASN A 8 -10.02 12.79 -11.97
C ASN A 8 -10.04 13.89 -10.88
N GLN A 9 -10.47 13.55 -9.66
CA GLN A 9 -10.41 14.46 -8.51
C GLN A 9 -9.03 14.43 -7.84
N GLU A 10 -8.65 15.53 -7.19
CA GLU A 10 -7.42 15.62 -6.42
C GLU A 10 -7.39 14.60 -5.27
N MET A 11 -6.23 13.98 -5.06
CA MET A 11 -6.00 13.00 -4.01
C MET A 11 -5.21 13.58 -2.85
N LYS A 12 -5.55 13.17 -1.62
CA LYS A 12 -4.79 13.54 -0.43
C LYS A 12 -3.63 12.56 -0.22
N GLN A 13 -2.42 13.10 -0.11
CA GLN A 13 -1.24 12.31 0.22
C GLN A 13 -1.29 11.85 1.69
N GLY A 14 -0.80 10.64 1.94
CA GLY A 14 -0.71 10.05 3.27
C GLY A 14 0.16 8.79 3.28
N PHE A 15 -0.11 7.90 4.24
CA PHE A 15 0.63 6.65 4.40
C PHE A 15 -0.30 5.48 4.69
N LEU A 16 0.01 4.31 4.15
CA LEU A 16 -0.44 3.04 4.70
C LEU A 16 0.44 2.71 5.91
N GLN A 17 -0.17 2.30 7.02
CA GLN A 17 0.52 2.01 8.28
C GLN A 17 -0.11 0.79 8.95
N SER A 18 0.72 -0.06 9.55
CA SER A 18 0.28 -1.23 10.29
C SER A 18 1.35 -1.64 11.31
N SER A 19 0.97 -2.44 12.31
CA SER A 19 1.91 -3.11 13.21
C SER A 19 2.71 -4.22 12.51
N ARG A 20 2.24 -4.68 11.34
CA ARG A 20 2.88 -5.68 10.49
C ARG A 20 3.11 -5.14 9.08
N SER A 21 3.87 -5.86 8.27
CA SER A 21 4.02 -5.53 6.86
C SER A 21 2.67 -5.61 6.14
N ILE A 22 2.42 -4.66 5.24
CA ILE A 22 1.25 -4.69 4.35
C ILE A 22 1.69 -5.31 3.03
N ILE A 23 0.97 -6.34 2.60
CA ILE A 23 1.26 -7.13 1.41
C ILE A 23 0.01 -7.12 0.53
N PHE A 24 0.18 -6.80 -0.74
CA PHE A 24 -0.80 -7.10 -1.77
C PHE A 24 -0.63 -8.57 -2.17
N SER A 25 -1.73 -9.33 -2.17
CA SER A 25 -1.76 -10.73 -2.59
C SER A 25 -2.98 -10.94 -3.51
N PRO A 26 -2.85 -11.74 -4.57
CA PRO A 26 -3.98 -12.08 -5.45
C PRO A 26 -5.03 -12.95 -4.73
N GLU A 27 -4.65 -13.61 -3.63
CA GLU A 27 -5.51 -14.47 -2.83
C GLU A 27 -5.55 -14.01 -1.38
N ILE A 28 -6.60 -14.39 -0.64
CA ILE A 28 -6.71 -14.10 0.79
C ILE A 28 -5.76 -15.04 1.53
N ALA A 29 -4.83 -14.48 2.32
CA ALA A 29 -3.97 -15.27 3.18
C ALA A 29 -4.77 -15.86 4.36
N GLU A 30 -4.89 -17.19 4.41
CA GLU A 30 -5.38 -17.91 5.59
C GLU A 30 -4.25 -18.06 6.62
N GLY A 31 -3.98 -17.00 7.38
CA GLY A 31 -3.04 -17.01 8.50
C GLY A 31 -1.88 -16.04 8.37
N VAL A 32 -0.78 -16.35 9.05
CA VAL A 32 0.40 -15.47 9.12
C VAL A 32 1.24 -15.65 7.86
N VAL A 33 1.41 -14.58 7.09
CA VAL A 33 2.34 -14.55 5.95
C VAL A 33 3.77 -14.54 6.50
N MET A 34 4.47 -15.67 6.36
CA MET A 34 5.84 -15.87 6.85
C MET A 34 6.90 -15.45 5.81
N ALA A 35 6.57 -15.57 4.52
CA ALA A 35 7.42 -15.21 3.39
C ALA A 35 6.54 -14.72 2.23
N LEU A 36 7.10 -13.84 1.39
CA LEU A 36 6.46 -13.41 0.15
C LEU A 36 6.38 -14.59 -0.82
N ARG A 37 5.21 -14.82 -1.38
CA ARG A 37 4.96 -15.81 -2.43
C ARG A 37 5.04 -15.15 -3.81
N GLU A 38 5.11 -15.98 -4.85
CA GLU A 38 5.08 -15.51 -6.22
C GLU A 38 3.78 -14.72 -6.49
N GLY A 39 3.90 -13.54 -7.12
CA GLY A 39 2.79 -12.63 -7.36
C GLY A 39 2.39 -11.73 -6.19
N GLU A 40 2.98 -11.91 -4.99
CA GLU A 40 2.76 -11.01 -3.86
C GLU A 40 3.71 -9.81 -3.89
N VAL A 41 3.22 -8.67 -3.40
CA VAL A 41 3.97 -7.42 -3.38
C VAL A 41 3.95 -6.82 -1.97
N LYS A 42 5.11 -6.71 -1.34
CA LYS A 42 5.26 -6.00 -0.06
C LYS A 42 5.24 -4.49 -0.30
N LEU A 43 4.26 -3.80 0.28
CA LEU A 43 4.08 -2.35 0.12
C LEU A 43 4.91 -1.56 1.15
N THR A 44 4.99 -2.03 2.39
CA THR A 44 5.65 -1.30 3.50
C THR A 44 7.15 -1.55 3.56
N LYS A 45 7.94 -0.50 3.83
CA LYS A 45 9.37 -0.60 4.13
C LYS A 45 9.65 -0.49 5.64
N HIS A 46 10.86 -0.95 6.04
CA HIS A 46 11.45 -1.00 7.39
C HIS A 46 11.00 -2.14 8.33
N PHE A 47 12.00 -2.67 9.06
CA PHE A 47 11.86 -3.66 10.14
C PHE A 47 12.04 -3.03 11.54
N TRP A 48 12.69 -1.86 11.60
CA TRP A 48 13.12 -1.19 12.85
C TRP A 48 12.21 -0.01 13.28
N SER A 49 11.18 0.30 12.50
CA SER A 49 10.16 1.31 12.79
C SER A 49 8.81 0.83 12.28
N THR A 50 7.72 1.49 12.67
CA THR A 50 6.36 1.13 12.23
C THR A 50 6.30 1.00 10.71
N PRO A 51 6.03 -0.19 10.16
CA PRO A 51 5.95 -0.41 8.73
C PRO A 51 5.01 0.58 8.05
N ARG A 52 5.51 1.27 7.02
CA ARG A 52 4.75 2.28 6.30
C ARG A 52 5.06 2.32 4.80
N ALA A 53 4.09 2.75 4.01
CA ALA A 53 4.22 2.98 2.57
C ALA A 53 3.53 4.30 2.19
N PRO A 54 4.11 5.13 1.31
CA PRO A 54 3.42 6.29 0.74
C PRO A 54 2.13 5.87 0.02
N ALA A 55 1.08 6.67 0.16
CA ALA A 55 -0.19 6.40 -0.50
C ALA A 55 -0.99 7.67 -0.76
N TRP A 56 -1.97 7.54 -1.64
CA TRP A 56 -2.88 8.61 -2.04
C TRP A 56 -4.32 8.17 -1.81
N HIS A 57 -5.08 8.97 -1.06
CA HIS A 57 -6.49 8.72 -0.78
C HIS A 57 -7.38 9.63 -1.64
N CYS A 58 -8.27 9.03 -2.42
CA CYS A 58 -9.35 9.74 -3.10
C CYS A 58 -10.63 9.64 -2.28
N ALA A 59 -11.10 10.76 -1.72
CA ALA A 59 -12.31 10.81 -0.92
C ALA A 59 -13.58 10.53 -1.74
N GLY A 60 -13.62 10.94 -3.01
CA GLY A 60 -14.77 10.72 -3.89
C GLY A 60 -14.99 9.25 -4.25
N CYS A 61 -13.91 8.53 -4.59
CA CYS A 61 -13.97 7.10 -4.94
C CYS A 61 -13.88 6.17 -3.72
N LYS A 62 -13.49 6.68 -2.54
CA LYS A 62 -13.13 5.88 -1.36
C LYS A 62 -12.04 4.84 -1.67
N ARG A 63 -11.05 5.23 -2.47
CA ARG A 63 -9.94 4.37 -2.89
C ARG A 63 -8.62 4.91 -2.40
N VAL A 64 -7.69 3.99 -2.16
CA VAL A 64 -6.30 4.29 -1.86
C VAL A 64 -5.42 3.72 -2.96
N VAL A 65 -4.51 4.55 -3.49
CA VAL A 65 -3.45 4.12 -4.40
C VAL A 65 -2.18 4.05 -3.59
N ALA A 66 -1.55 2.89 -3.56
CA ALA A 66 -0.26 2.69 -2.89
C ALA A 66 0.84 2.61 -3.94
N GLU A 67 1.90 3.37 -3.74
CA GLU A 67 3.12 3.24 -4.52
C GLU A 67 4.02 2.21 -3.83
N TYR A 68 4.59 1.29 -4.60
CA TYR A 68 5.52 0.29 -4.10
C TYR A 68 6.76 0.25 -5.00
N GLY A 69 7.94 0.22 -4.37
CA GLY A 69 9.23 0.10 -5.05
C GLY A 69 9.67 1.32 -5.88
N THR A 70 10.29 2.31 -5.23
CA THR A 70 11.20 3.27 -5.90
C THR A 70 12.24 3.86 -4.95
N GLU A 71 12.87 3.05 -4.10
CA GLU A 71 14.21 3.37 -3.57
C GLU A 71 14.94 2.04 -3.37
N GLU A 72 16.11 1.92 -4.01
CA GLU A 72 17.10 0.87 -3.81
C GLU A 72 17.47 0.67 -2.33
#